data_AF-A0A495ZBY2-F1
#
_entry.id   AF-A0A495ZBY2-F1
#
_cell.length_a   1.000
_cell.length_b   1.000
_cell.length_c   1.000
_cell.angle_alpha   90.00
_cell.angle_beta   90.00
_cell.angle_gamma   90.00
#
_symmetry.space_group_name_H-M   'P 1'
#
loop_
_entity.id
_entity.type
_entity.pdbx_description
1 polymer ?
#
loop_
_entity_poly.entity_id
_entity_poly.type
_entity_poly.pdbx_seq_one_letter_code
_entity_poly.pdbx_strand_id
1 'polypeptide(L)'
;MERRYVGVLTVGRLAQVFDKIHRIVKAQKLTHIIPCVKFEKKARGQFYVFLAVEDPTETHLPSAVATVLQFADLTGWHYWPLTPAEIQSMTGGAELETHSLNALKYNSLWSNDAGDPFDLSDAPSHAEDLNDNSLGEKYNRLLNWLSANAEGTRQTFAQVCNALQLADNIKGAWPILRHLILLGYIEISSDGQKWSICPTTLVQCATEPDICFLAGQQIPNLIKQFSVHSTLESIPQPSYQGPSCVKIHNNLSTDFLVDELQVEHVGIASVQLARLLPDLEGWKAILTSIDRISTTHYNIEVWNGNRFSSCDTFYERNGQYFGDSGMYRLTRGKEGNTYQIVLYLDQPNQRWLRGDWYGLRFLAYDSIGRDFEITYDSSTNDLLIPLDERWPLLYERALVLASGRLPGRHENPRWLKYSGISSELVQLLTEKLDVSIREIYHA
;
A
#
# COMPACT_ATOMS: atom_id res chain seq x y z
N MET A 1 40.71 7.02 -20.68
CA MET A 1 41.21 6.25 -19.52
C MET A 1 41.42 4.82 -19.99
N GLU A 2 42.57 4.23 -19.68
CA GLU A 2 42.84 2.83 -20.01
C GLU A 2 42.18 1.93 -18.95
N ARG A 3 41.40 0.94 -19.38
CA ARG A 3 40.67 0.03 -18.50
C ARG A 3 41.42 -1.30 -18.42
N ARG A 4 41.70 -1.77 -17.22
CA ARG A 4 42.27 -3.10 -16.95
C ARG A 4 41.28 -3.95 -16.16
N TYR A 5 41.48 -5.26 -16.14
CA TYR A 5 40.59 -6.20 -15.47
C TYR A 5 41.35 -7.09 -14.50
N VAL A 6 40.73 -7.41 -13.37
CA VAL A 6 41.13 -8.54 -12.53
C VAL A 6 40.21 -9.72 -12.83
N GLY A 7 40.79 -10.84 -13.25
CA GLY A 7 40.06 -12.08 -13.52
C GLY A 7 40.20 -13.04 -12.33
N VAL A 8 39.07 -13.50 -11.78
CA VAL A 8 39.07 -14.44 -10.64
C VAL A 8 38.21 -15.65 -10.95
N LEU A 9 38.73 -16.83 -10.66
CA LEU A 9 38.00 -18.08 -10.78
C LEU A 9 37.10 -18.27 -9.55
N THR A 10 35.82 -18.57 -9.77
CA THR A 10 34.86 -18.78 -8.68
C THR A 10 33.94 -19.97 -8.98
N VAL A 11 33.22 -20.44 -7.96
CA VAL A 11 32.26 -21.54 -8.04
C VAL A 11 30.93 -21.08 -7.45
N GLY A 12 29.83 -21.32 -8.16
CA GLY A 12 28.49 -21.06 -7.65
C GLY A 12 27.45 -20.81 -8.72
N ARG A 13 26.33 -20.21 -8.31
CA ARG A 13 25.30 -19.70 -9.24
C ARG A 13 25.64 -18.26 -9.60
N LEU A 14 25.68 -17.95 -10.90
CA LEU A 14 26.03 -16.63 -11.43
C LEU A 14 25.25 -15.50 -10.74
N ALA A 15 23.93 -15.64 -10.58
CA ALA A 15 23.08 -14.64 -9.94
C ALA A 15 23.49 -14.33 -8.47
N GLN A 16 23.91 -15.35 -7.71
CA GLN A 16 24.30 -15.16 -6.31
C GLN A 16 25.67 -14.47 -6.19
N VAL A 17 26.63 -14.88 -7.02
CA VAL A 17 27.95 -14.23 -7.07
C VAL A 17 27.80 -12.77 -7.51
N PHE A 18 26.94 -12.54 -8.51
CA PHE A 18 26.56 -11.20 -8.96
C PHE A 18 25.99 -10.35 -7.81
N ASP A 19 24.97 -10.85 -7.11
CA ASP A 19 24.30 -10.10 -6.03
C ASP A 19 25.27 -9.74 -4.89
N LYS A 20 26.23 -10.63 -4.58
CA LYS A 20 27.28 -10.37 -3.59
C LYS A 20 28.17 -9.21 -4.02
N ILE A 21 28.78 -9.30 -5.21
CA ILE A 21 29.64 -8.25 -5.76
C ILE A 21 28.88 -6.92 -5.82
N HIS A 22 27.64 -6.97 -6.33
CA HIS A 22 26.74 -5.82 -6.43
C HIS A 22 26.52 -5.13 -5.07
N ARG A 23 26.18 -5.89 -4.03
CA ARG A 23 25.96 -5.37 -2.68
C ARG A 23 27.19 -4.68 -2.12
N ILE A 24 28.38 -5.25 -2.33
CA ILE A 24 29.64 -4.74 -1.79
C ILE A 24 30.08 -3.48 -2.53
N VAL A 25 30.08 -3.49 -3.87
CA VAL A 25 30.44 -2.31 -4.69
C VAL A 25 29.53 -1.14 -4.35
N LYS A 26 28.23 -1.38 -4.16
CA LYS A 26 27.27 -0.36 -3.75
C LYS A 26 27.50 0.14 -2.32
N ALA A 27 27.66 -0.76 -1.36
CA ALA A 27 27.87 -0.40 0.05
C ALA A 27 29.17 0.42 0.25
N GLN A 28 30.21 0.10 -0.49
CA GLN A 28 31.52 0.75 -0.42
C GLN A 28 31.67 1.94 -1.39
N LYS A 29 30.62 2.30 -2.14
CA LYS A 29 30.60 3.39 -3.15
C LYS A 29 31.73 3.28 -4.20
N LEU A 30 32.08 2.06 -4.60
CA LEU A 30 33.23 1.77 -5.49
C LEU A 30 32.89 1.82 -6.99
N THR A 31 31.73 2.36 -7.38
CA THR A 31 31.28 2.37 -8.78
C THR A 31 32.20 3.17 -9.72
N HIS A 32 32.99 4.09 -9.19
CA HIS A 32 33.98 4.87 -9.93
C HIS A 32 35.30 4.12 -10.14
N ILE A 33 35.62 3.16 -9.26
CA ILE A 33 36.83 2.32 -9.35
C ILE A 33 36.55 1.07 -10.17
N ILE A 34 35.39 0.45 -9.94
CA ILE A 34 34.94 -0.75 -10.64
C ILE A 34 33.76 -0.37 -11.51
N PRO A 35 33.97 0.10 -12.76
CA PRO A 35 32.92 0.63 -13.62
C PRO A 35 32.06 -0.45 -14.28
N CYS A 36 32.57 -1.69 -14.40
CA CYS A 36 31.81 -2.80 -14.92
C CYS A 36 32.28 -4.16 -14.39
N VAL A 37 31.38 -5.13 -14.45
CA VAL A 37 31.64 -6.53 -14.12
C VAL A 37 31.26 -7.39 -15.33
N LYS A 38 32.15 -8.29 -15.74
CA LYS A 38 31.93 -9.25 -16.82
C LYS A 38 32.03 -10.67 -16.30
N PHE A 39 31.29 -11.57 -16.94
CA PHE A 39 31.28 -13.00 -16.64
C PHE A 39 31.66 -13.81 -17.87
N GLU A 40 32.25 -14.98 -17.63
CA GLU A 40 32.56 -15.95 -18.66
C GLU A 40 31.32 -16.37 -19.49
N LYS A 41 31.50 -16.58 -20.80
CA LYS A 41 30.46 -17.09 -21.70
C LYS A 41 29.98 -18.45 -21.21
N LYS A 42 28.67 -18.62 -21.12
CA LYS A 42 28.02 -19.89 -20.72
C LYS A 42 28.45 -20.38 -19.33
N ALA A 43 28.75 -19.47 -18.40
CA ALA A 43 29.10 -19.77 -17.02
C ALA A 43 28.15 -20.79 -16.35
N ARG A 44 28.68 -21.94 -15.93
CA ARG A 44 27.95 -22.99 -15.20
C ARG A 44 28.86 -23.64 -14.16
N GLY A 45 28.47 -23.56 -12.89
CA GLY A 45 29.25 -24.13 -11.80
C GLY A 45 30.50 -23.29 -11.53
N GLN A 46 31.62 -23.65 -12.14
CA GLN A 46 32.89 -22.93 -12.04
C GLN A 46 33.08 -22.01 -13.24
N PHE A 47 33.42 -20.74 -13.01
CA PHE A 47 33.56 -19.75 -14.06
C PHE A 47 34.45 -18.57 -13.64
N TYR A 48 34.93 -17.82 -14.62
CA TYR A 48 35.65 -16.56 -14.39
C TYR A 48 34.72 -15.35 -14.23
N VAL A 49 35.06 -14.51 -13.25
CA VAL A 49 34.52 -13.16 -13.07
C VAL A 49 35.62 -12.15 -13.36
N PHE A 50 35.31 -11.12 -14.12
CA PHE A 50 36.23 -10.05 -14.46
C PHE A 50 35.70 -8.72 -13.94
N LEU A 51 36.41 -8.10 -12.99
CA LEU A 51 36.09 -6.76 -12.51
C LEU A 51 36.95 -5.75 -13.30
N ALA A 52 36.31 -4.82 -13.99
CA ALA A 52 37.02 -3.70 -14.59
C ALA A 52 37.57 -2.78 -13.51
N VAL A 53 38.69 -2.15 -13.79
CA VAL A 53 39.34 -1.16 -12.93
C VAL A 53 39.71 0.04 -13.80
N GLU A 54 39.19 1.21 -13.42
CA GLU A 54 39.54 2.49 -14.03
C GLU A 54 40.73 3.14 -13.31
N ASP A 55 41.62 3.73 -14.10
CA ASP A 55 42.87 4.36 -13.67
C ASP A 55 43.91 3.42 -12.99
N PRO A 56 44.38 2.38 -13.71
CA PRO A 56 45.40 1.47 -13.20
C PRO A 56 46.79 2.14 -13.28
N THR A 57 47.02 3.14 -12.45
CA THR A 57 48.35 3.77 -12.30
C THR A 57 49.36 2.86 -11.60
N GLU A 58 48.88 1.79 -10.96
CA GLU A 58 49.67 0.88 -10.14
C GLU A 58 49.92 -0.48 -10.82
N THR A 59 51.13 -1.01 -10.63
CA THR A 59 51.49 -2.40 -10.98
C THR A 59 50.78 -3.44 -10.11
N HIS A 60 50.24 -3.02 -8.96
CA HIS A 60 49.55 -3.86 -8.00
C HIS A 60 48.03 -3.72 -8.12
N LEU A 61 47.30 -4.72 -7.63
CA LEU A 61 45.84 -4.66 -7.59
C LEU A 61 45.40 -3.62 -6.56
N PRO A 62 44.54 -2.65 -6.91
CA PRO A 62 44.09 -1.64 -5.96
C PRO A 62 43.41 -2.27 -4.73
N SER A 63 43.71 -1.75 -3.54
CA SER A 63 43.19 -2.28 -2.26
C SER A 63 41.66 -2.30 -2.20
N ALA A 64 40.99 -1.35 -2.84
CA ALA A 64 39.54 -1.30 -2.99
C ALA A 64 39.00 -2.52 -3.76
N VAL A 65 39.70 -2.96 -4.81
CA VAL A 65 39.31 -4.13 -5.60
C VAL A 65 39.58 -5.41 -4.81
N ALA A 66 40.73 -5.50 -4.12
CA ALA A 66 41.04 -6.61 -3.23
C ALA A 66 39.98 -6.79 -2.12
N THR A 67 39.47 -5.68 -1.58
CA THR A 67 38.38 -5.65 -0.58
C THR A 67 37.10 -6.25 -1.15
N VAL A 68 36.73 -5.92 -2.38
CA VAL A 68 35.56 -6.50 -3.06
C VAL A 68 35.73 -7.99 -3.25
N LEU A 69 36.91 -8.45 -3.68
CA LEU A 69 37.20 -9.87 -3.85
C LEU A 69 37.06 -10.63 -2.53
N GLN A 70 37.63 -10.10 -1.44
CA GLN A 70 37.57 -10.73 -0.12
C GLN A 70 36.13 -10.84 0.39
N PHE A 71 35.35 -9.75 0.38
CA PHE A 71 33.98 -9.76 0.89
C PHE A 71 33.00 -10.53 -0.01
N ALA A 72 33.28 -10.63 -1.31
CA ALA A 72 32.46 -11.41 -2.24
C ALA A 72 32.77 -12.92 -2.17
N ASP A 73 33.73 -13.33 -1.33
CA ASP A 73 34.23 -14.70 -1.22
C ASP A 73 34.88 -15.18 -2.54
N LEU A 74 35.55 -14.26 -3.24
CA LEU A 74 36.33 -14.49 -4.44
C LEU A 74 37.81 -14.64 -4.07
N THR A 75 38.09 -15.61 -3.20
CA THR A 75 39.42 -15.84 -2.58
C THR A 75 40.37 -16.69 -3.45
N GLY A 76 39.92 -17.09 -4.65
CA GLY A 76 40.71 -17.87 -5.59
C GLY A 76 41.91 -17.11 -6.18
N TRP A 77 42.71 -17.83 -6.96
CA TRP A 77 43.79 -17.22 -7.75
C TRP A 77 43.20 -16.16 -8.68
N HIS A 78 43.80 -14.97 -8.68
CA HIS A 78 43.41 -13.87 -9.52
C HIS A 78 44.52 -13.47 -10.50
N TYR A 79 44.12 -13.02 -11.69
CA TYR A 79 45.00 -12.55 -12.75
C TYR A 79 44.84 -11.04 -12.90
N TRP A 80 45.94 -10.31 -12.71
CA TRP A 80 46.01 -8.85 -12.84
C TRP A 80 47.39 -8.43 -13.37
N PRO A 81 47.49 -7.42 -14.24
CA PRO A 81 46.40 -6.73 -14.94
C PRO A 81 46.06 -7.43 -16.27
N LEU A 82 44.77 -7.69 -16.52
CA LEU A 82 44.29 -8.16 -17.83
C LEU A 82 43.82 -6.99 -18.70
N THR A 83 44.07 -7.08 -20.01
CA THR A 83 43.59 -6.15 -21.03
C THR A 83 42.18 -6.55 -21.52
N PRO A 84 41.42 -5.61 -22.10
CA PRO A 84 40.15 -5.93 -22.76
C PRO A 84 40.30 -7.01 -23.85
N ALA A 85 41.40 -7.01 -24.59
CA ALA A 85 41.66 -7.96 -25.67
C ALA A 85 41.85 -9.39 -25.14
N GLU A 86 42.53 -9.56 -24.01
CA GLU A 86 42.76 -10.86 -23.38
C GLU A 86 41.46 -11.52 -22.89
N ILE A 87 40.50 -10.73 -22.43
CA ILE A 87 39.25 -11.27 -21.88
C ILE A 87 38.12 -11.39 -22.91
N GLN A 88 38.22 -10.74 -24.07
CA GLN A 88 37.15 -10.62 -25.06
C GLN A 88 36.64 -11.99 -25.57
N SER A 89 37.55 -12.96 -25.72
CA SER A 89 37.20 -14.32 -26.13
C SER A 89 36.39 -15.05 -25.05
N MET A 90 36.69 -14.78 -23.77
CA MET A 90 36.15 -15.45 -22.58
C MET A 90 34.81 -14.86 -22.11
N THR A 91 34.57 -13.55 -22.27
CA THR A 91 33.39 -12.87 -21.67
C THR A 91 32.20 -12.77 -22.61
N GLY A 92 30.98 -13.02 -22.10
CA GLY A 92 29.74 -12.81 -22.87
C GLY A 92 29.48 -11.35 -23.21
N GLY A 93 28.56 -11.08 -24.14
CA GLY A 93 28.11 -9.72 -24.46
C GLY A 93 27.32 -9.03 -23.33
N ALA A 94 27.03 -9.75 -22.24
CA ALA A 94 26.47 -9.19 -21.02
C ALA A 94 27.58 -8.47 -20.23
N GLU A 95 27.66 -7.15 -20.42
CA GLU A 95 28.45 -6.24 -19.59
C GLU A 95 27.51 -5.59 -18.58
N LEU A 96 27.81 -5.73 -17.29
CA LEU A 96 27.09 -4.98 -16.27
C LEU A 96 27.88 -3.72 -15.96
N GLU A 97 27.30 -2.58 -16.29
CA GLU A 97 27.81 -1.27 -15.93
C GLU A 97 27.46 -0.95 -14.46
N THR A 98 28.44 -0.79 -13.60
CA THR A 98 28.20 -0.53 -12.17
C THR A 98 27.62 0.86 -11.89
N HIS A 99 27.73 1.79 -12.83
CA HIS A 99 27.07 3.09 -12.74
C HIS A 99 25.54 2.96 -12.89
N SER A 100 25.04 1.92 -13.56
CA SER A 100 23.61 1.58 -13.58
C SER A 100 23.06 1.18 -12.20
N LEU A 101 23.94 0.87 -11.23
CA LEU A 101 23.56 0.51 -9.86
C LEU A 101 23.20 1.73 -9.00
N ASN A 102 23.70 2.90 -9.42
CA ASN A 102 23.32 4.21 -8.89
C ASN A 102 22.32 4.91 -9.81
N ALA A 103 22.01 4.34 -10.99
CA ALA A 103 20.93 4.87 -11.81
C ALA A 103 19.63 4.77 -11.01
N LEU A 104 18.92 5.88 -10.92
CA LEU A 104 17.52 5.90 -10.51
C LEU A 104 16.83 4.78 -11.29
N LYS A 105 16.25 3.80 -10.57
CA LYS A 105 15.41 2.80 -11.21
C LYS A 105 14.26 3.56 -11.84
N TYR A 106 14.33 3.78 -13.15
CA TYR A 106 13.18 4.19 -13.93
C TYR A 106 12.23 3.00 -13.94
N ASN A 107 11.38 2.92 -12.92
CA ASN A 107 10.15 2.16 -13.07
C ASN A 107 9.44 2.80 -14.25
N SER A 108 9.18 2.00 -15.29
CA SER A 108 8.29 2.44 -16.34
C SER A 108 6.98 2.82 -15.67
N LEU A 109 6.66 4.13 -15.65
CA LEU A 109 5.32 4.63 -15.29
C LEU A 109 4.24 4.05 -16.23
N TRP A 110 4.67 3.35 -17.29
CA TRP A 110 3.90 2.80 -18.39
C TRP A 110 3.71 1.28 -18.29
N SER A 111 3.64 0.70 -17.08
CA SER A 111 2.97 -0.61 -17.00
C SER A 111 1.48 -0.36 -17.23
N ASN A 112 1.04 -0.63 -18.47
CA ASN A 112 -0.34 -0.47 -18.94
C ASN A 112 -1.35 -0.88 -17.84
N ASP A 113 -2.31 0.00 -17.58
CA ASP A 113 -3.51 -0.22 -16.75
C ASP A 113 -3.40 -0.37 -15.23
N ALA A 114 -2.23 -0.18 -14.60
CA ALA A 114 -2.14 -0.33 -13.14
C ALA A 114 -2.93 0.71 -12.33
N GLY A 115 -3.22 1.90 -12.91
CA GLY A 115 -3.91 3.01 -12.23
C GLY A 115 -3.16 3.54 -11.00
N ASP A 116 -3.66 4.63 -10.40
CA ASP A 116 -3.09 5.14 -9.15
C ASP A 116 -3.33 4.15 -8.00
N PRO A 117 -2.31 3.66 -7.27
CA PRO A 117 -2.48 2.81 -6.08
C PRO A 117 -3.31 3.38 -4.96
N PHE A 118 -3.54 4.68 -4.95
CA PHE A 118 -4.31 5.34 -3.91
C PHE A 118 -5.68 5.81 -4.40
N ASP A 119 -6.01 5.56 -5.67
CA ASP A 119 -7.38 5.66 -6.18
C ASP A 119 -8.18 4.43 -5.74
N LEU A 120 -8.55 4.46 -4.46
CA LEU A 120 -9.42 3.50 -3.80
C LEU A 120 -10.88 3.99 -3.80
N SER A 121 -11.27 4.80 -4.78
CA SER A 121 -12.64 5.28 -4.90
C SER A 121 -13.57 4.12 -5.26
N ASP A 122 -14.77 4.09 -4.68
CA ASP A 122 -15.80 3.16 -5.11
C ASP A 122 -16.18 3.51 -6.55
N ALA A 123 -15.77 2.68 -7.51
CA ALA A 123 -16.35 2.74 -8.84
C ALA A 123 -17.87 2.53 -8.70
N PRO A 124 -18.72 3.22 -9.48
CA PRO A 124 -20.16 2.96 -9.48
C PRO A 124 -20.37 1.50 -9.89
N SER A 125 -20.67 0.65 -8.90
CA SER A 125 -20.91 -0.76 -9.10
C SER A 125 -22.24 -0.90 -9.83
N HIS A 126 -22.21 -1.43 -11.05
CA HIS A 126 -23.40 -1.95 -11.74
C HIS A 126 -23.89 -3.23 -11.04
N ALA A 127 -24.44 -3.13 -9.84
CA ALA A 127 -25.14 -4.23 -9.17
C ALA A 127 -25.90 -3.71 -7.94
N GLU A 128 -26.99 -2.98 -8.14
CA GLU A 128 -27.93 -2.66 -7.05
C GLU A 128 -28.98 -3.77 -6.82
N ASP A 129 -28.96 -4.88 -7.59
CA ASP A 129 -30.07 -5.85 -7.61
C ASP A 129 -29.73 -7.30 -7.26
N LEU A 130 -28.61 -7.58 -6.61
CA LEU A 130 -28.27 -8.96 -6.25
C LEU A 130 -28.14 -9.11 -4.74
N ASN A 131 -29.27 -9.50 -4.12
CA ASN A 131 -29.33 -10.17 -2.81
C ASN A 131 -28.69 -11.56 -2.92
N ASP A 132 -27.45 -11.59 -3.41
CA ASP A 132 -26.77 -12.78 -3.88
C ASP A 132 -25.76 -13.20 -2.83
N ASN A 133 -26.20 -14.12 -1.99
CA ASN A 133 -25.35 -14.82 -1.03
C ASN A 133 -24.07 -15.37 -1.69
N SER A 134 -24.08 -15.66 -3.00
CA SER A 134 -22.89 -16.09 -3.74
C SER A 134 -21.78 -15.04 -3.75
N LEU A 135 -22.12 -13.74 -3.69
CA LEU A 135 -21.13 -12.68 -3.60
C LEU A 135 -20.37 -12.73 -2.28
N GLY A 136 -21.08 -12.89 -1.17
CA GLY A 136 -20.47 -13.07 0.15
C GLY A 136 -19.55 -14.30 0.20
N GLU A 137 -19.99 -15.41 -0.42
CA GLU A 137 -19.15 -16.60 -0.55
C GLU A 137 -17.86 -16.34 -1.36
N LYS A 138 -17.94 -15.58 -2.46
CA LYS A 138 -16.75 -15.21 -3.25
C LYS A 138 -15.76 -14.38 -2.42
N TYR A 139 -16.23 -13.45 -1.59
CA TYR A 139 -15.38 -12.71 -0.67
C TYR A 139 -14.75 -13.59 0.41
N ASN A 140 -15.51 -14.53 0.98
CA ASN A 140 -14.97 -15.50 1.94
C ASN A 140 -13.88 -16.38 1.29
N ARG A 141 -14.06 -16.79 0.02
CA ARG A 141 -13.02 -17.50 -0.75
C ARG A 141 -11.79 -16.63 -0.99
N LEU A 142 -11.98 -15.34 -1.29
CA LEU A 142 -10.88 -14.38 -1.42
C LEU A 142 -10.08 -14.29 -0.11
N LEU A 143 -10.75 -14.11 1.04
CA LEU A 143 -10.09 -14.03 2.34
C LEU A 143 -9.31 -15.32 2.68
N ASN A 144 -9.88 -16.49 2.39
CA ASN A 144 -9.18 -17.77 2.57
C ASN A 144 -7.90 -17.85 1.70
N TRP A 145 -7.98 -17.39 0.45
CA TRP A 145 -6.83 -17.38 -0.45
C TRP A 145 -5.75 -16.40 0.02
N LEU A 146 -6.14 -15.18 0.42
CA LEU A 146 -5.22 -14.18 0.95
C LEU A 146 -4.54 -14.69 2.24
N SER A 147 -5.32 -15.31 3.11
CA SER A 147 -4.83 -15.93 4.35
C SER A 147 -3.80 -17.03 4.08
N ALA A 148 -3.97 -17.81 3.01
CA ALA A 148 -3.01 -18.84 2.63
C ALA A 148 -1.73 -18.29 1.98
N ASN A 149 -1.81 -17.17 1.25
CA ASN A 149 -0.66 -16.57 0.56
C ASN A 149 0.14 -15.61 1.46
N ALA A 150 -0.48 -15.06 2.50
CA ALA A 150 0.06 -14.11 3.48
C ALA A 150 0.52 -12.75 2.91
N GLU A 151 1.13 -12.68 1.74
CA GLU A 151 1.56 -11.45 1.10
C GLU A 151 1.49 -11.55 -0.42
N GLY A 152 1.51 -10.40 -1.10
CA GLY A 152 1.56 -10.36 -2.55
C GLY A 152 1.69 -8.95 -3.10
N THR A 153 1.56 -8.84 -4.43
CA THR A 153 1.55 -7.56 -5.15
C THR A 153 0.13 -7.14 -5.51
N ARG A 154 -0.06 -5.85 -5.81
CA ARG A 154 -1.31 -5.34 -6.41
C ARG A 154 -1.78 -6.15 -7.61
N GLN A 155 -0.86 -6.56 -8.49
CA GLN A 155 -1.18 -7.34 -9.67
C GLN A 155 -1.74 -8.71 -9.29
N THR A 156 -1.11 -9.40 -8.33
CA THR A 156 -1.61 -10.70 -7.86
C THR A 156 -2.98 -10.57 -7.19
N PHE A 157 -3.23 -9.48 -6.46
CA PHE A 157 -4.54 -9.19 -5.87
C PHE A 157 -5.62 -9.00 -6.94
N ALA A 158 -5.36 -8.16 -7.95
CA ALA A 158 -6.29 -7.94 -9.05
C ALA A 158 -6.58 -9.23 -9.84
N GLN A 159 -5.56 -10.08 -10.05
CA GLN A 159 -5.71 -11.36 -10.73
C GLN A 159 -6.63 -12.32 -9.95
N VAL A 160 -6.49 -12.42 -8.63
CA VAL A 160 -7.39 -13.29 -7.83
C VAL A 160 -8.81 -12.73 -7.76
N CYS A 161 -8.98 -11.40 -7.65
CA CYS A 161 -10.31 -10.78 -7.73
C CYS A 161 -11.00 -11.08 -9.06
N ASN A 162 -10.26 -11.03 -10.17
CA ASN A 162 -10.78 -11.39 -11.48
C ASN A 162 -11.11 -12.89 -11.59
N ALA A 163 -10.23 -13.77 -11.11
CA ALA A 163 -10.45 -15.22 -11.09
C ALA A 163 -11.69 -15.62 -10.27
N LEU A 164 -11.99 -14.87 -9.20
CA LEU A 164 -13.19 -15.06 -8.36
C LEU A 164 -14.42 -14.32 -8.88
N GLN A 165 -14.33 -13.62 -10.01
CA GLN A 165 -15.41 -12.80 -10.58
C GLN A 165 -15.95 -11.77 -9.58
N LEU A 166 -15.03 -11.14 -8.84
CA LEU A 166 -15.31 -9.99 -7.98
C LEU A 166 -15.01 -8.67 -8.70
N ALA A 167 -14.12 -8.69 -9.71
CA ALA A 167 -13.76 -7.52 -10.50
C ALA A 167 -13.49 -7.88 -11.97
N ASP A 168 -14.05 -7.10 -12.90
CA ASP A 168 -13.86 -7.31 -14.34
C ASP A 168 -12.48 -6.85 -14.82
N ASN A 169 -11.86 -5.93 -14.09
CA ASN A 169 -10.57 -5.35 -14.43
C ASN A 169 -9.78 -4.97 -13.18
N ILE A 170 -8.54 -4.51 -13.38
CA ILE A 170 -7.62 -4.11 -12.31
C ILE A 170 -8.22 -2.99 -11.44
N LYS A 171 -8.89 -2.00 -12.05
CA LYS A 171 -9.50 -0.87 -11.32
C LYS A 171 -10.64 -1.32 -10.41
N GLY A 172 -11.43 -2.30 -10.84
CA GLY A 172 -12.51 -2.89 -10.04
C GLY A 172 -12.03 -3.64 -8.80
N ALA A 173 -10.74 -4.01 -8.73
CA ALA A 173 -10.18 -4.67 -7.55
C ALA A 173 -9.87 -3.68 -6.41
N TRP A 174 -9.77 -2.38 -6.66
CA TRP A 174 -9.34 -1.41 -5.66
C TRP A 174 -10.38 -1.07 -4.58
N PRO A 175 -11.68 -0.96 -4.91
CA PRO A 175 -12.73 -0.89 -3.88
C PRO A 175 -12.71 -2.11 -2.93
N ILE A 176 -12.50 -3.31 -3.49
CA ILE A 176 -12.38 -4.56 -2.73
C ILE A 176 -11.19 -4.49 -1.77
N LEU A 177 -10.04 -4.03 -2.27
CA LEU A 177 -8.84 -3.84 -1.45
C LEU A 177 -9.13 -2.87 -0.28
N ARG A 178 -9.81 -1.75 -0.55
CA ARG A 178 -10.23 -0.79 0.48
C ARG A 178 -11.07 -1.46 1.56
N HIS A 179 -12.08 -2.23 1.18
CA HIS A 179 -12.94 -2.93 2.14
C HIS A 179 -12.15 -3.86 3.05
N LEU A 180 -11.19 -4.61 2.50
CA LEU A 180 -10.35 -5.50 3.30
C LEU A 180 -9.41 -4.74 4.25
N ILE A 181 -8.91 -3.57 3.84
CA ILE A 181 -8.12 -2.68 4.73
C ILE A 181 -8.99 -2.15 5.86
N LEU A 182 -10.19 -1.64 5.55
CA LEU A 182 -11.14 -1.13 6.53
C LEU A 182 -11.53 -2.19 7.57
N LEU A 183 -11.75 -3.43 7.12
CA LEU A 183 -12.09 -4.57 7.99
C LEU A 183 -10.88 -5.11 8.78
N GLY A 184 -9.67 -4.56 8.57
CA GLY A 184 -8.46 -4.99 9.26
C GLY A 184 -7.92 -6.34 8.80
N TYR A 185 -8.29 -6.80 7.60
CA TYR A 185 -7.79 -8.06 7.05
C TYR A 185 -6.41 -7.93 6.43
N ILE A 186 -6.12 -6.79 5.79
CA ILE A 186 -4.87 -6.56 5.07
C ILE A 186 -4.29 -5.18 5.36
N GLU A 187 -2.98 -5.06 5.21
CA GLU A 187 -2.24 -3.81 5.09
C GLU A 187 -1.63 -3.67 3.70
N ILE A 188 -1.30 -2.43 3.32
CA ILE A 188 -0.56 -2.12 2.10
C ILE A 188 0.78 -1.46 2.41
N SER A 189 1.77 -1.69 1.54
CA SER A 189 3.05 -0.99 1.64
C SER A 189 2.90 0.51 1.43
N SER A 190 3.90 1.30 1.87
CA SER A 190 3.87 2.76 1.75
C SER A 190 3.79 3.27 0.31
N ASP A 191 4.25 2.49 -0.68
CA ASP A 191 4.12 2.77 -2.11
C ASP A 191 2.84 2.19 -2.75
N GLY A 192 2.03 1.52 -1.93
CA GLY A 192 0.81 0.80 -2.28
C GLY A 192 1.03 -0.46 -3.12
N GLN A 193 2.26 -0.83 -3.48
CA GLN A 193 2.52 -1.89 -4.47
C GLN A 193 2.33 -3.31 -3.94
N LYS A 194 2.47 -3.49 -2.63
CA LYS A 194 2.36 -4.78 -1.95
C LYS A 194 1.24 -4.76 -0.94
N TRP A 195 0.67 -5.93 -0.70
CA TRP A 195 -0.27 -6.17 0.38
C TRP A 195 0.25 -7.30 1.27
N SER A 196 -0.16 -7.28 2.53
CA SER A 196 0.10 -8.34 3.51
C SER A 196 -1.14 -8.58 4.34
N ILE A 197 -1.47 -9.85 4.63
CA ILE A 197 -2.52 -10.22 5.57
C ILE A 197 -2.09 -9.80 6.99
N CYS A 198 -3.03 -9.29 7.77
CA CYS A 198 -2.83 -9.08 9.20
C CYS A 198 -2.86 -10.44 9.93
N PRO A 199 -2.17 -10.60 11.07
CA PRO A 199 -2.33 -11.79 11.91
C PRO A 199 -3.79 -11.92 12.40
N THR A 200 -4.21 -13.13 12.77
CA THR A 200 -5.55 -13.32 13.36
C THR A 200 -5.65 -12.63 14.70
N THR A 201 -6.68 -11.80 14.86
CA THR A 201 -6.86 -10.99 16.07
C THR A 201 -8.33 -10.98 16.49
N LEU A 202 -8.55 -11.05 17.82
CA LEU A 202 -9.82 -10.82 18.48
C LEU A 202 -9.97 -9.33 18.80
N VAL A 203 -11.02 -8.71 18.26
CA VAL A 203 -11.35 -7.30 18.47
C VAL A 203 -12.64 -7.21 19.28
N GLN A 204 -12.61 -6.47 20.39
CA GLN A 204 -13.75 -6.30 21.28
C GLN A 204 -14.66 -5.15 20.82
N CYS A 205 -15.97 -5.39 20.82
CA CYS A 205 -16.98 -4.36 20.53
C CYS A 205 -17.19 -3.46 21.75
N ALA A 206 -17.03 -2.14 21.60
CA ALA A 206 -17.22 -1.19 22.70
C ALA A 206 -18.67 -1.18 23.24
N THR A 207 -19.64 -1.31 22.33
CA THR A 207 -21.08 -1.28 22.64
C THR A 207 -21.62 -2.64 23.11
N GLU A 208 -20.85 -3.72 22.93
CA GLU A 208 -21.24 -5.09 23.25
C GLU A 208 -20.02 -5.81 23.90
N PRO A 209 -19.69 -5.54 25.18
CA PRO A 209 -18.43 -5.97 25.79
C PRO A 209 -18.18 -7.48 25.81
N ASP A 210 -19.26 -8.28 25.79
CA ASP A 210 -19.22 -9.74 25.77
C ASP A 210 -19.00 -10.34 24.37
N ILE A 211 -18.91 -9.47 23.35
CA ILE A 211 -18.77 -9.86 21.95
C ILE A 211 -17.40 -9.40 21.43
N CYS A 212 -16.70 -10.35 20.82
CA CYS A 212 -15.54 -10.09 19.99
C CYS A 212 -15.84 -10.45 18.54
N PHE A 213 -15.07 -9.91 17.59
CA PHE A 213 -15.05 -10.39 16.21
C PHE A 213 -13.63 -10.68 15.74
N LEU A 214 -13.51 -11.53 14.72
CA LEU A 214 -12.23 -11.88 14.11
C LEU A 214 -11.83 -10.88 13.02
N ALA A 215 -10.63 -10.34 13.15
CA ALA A 215 -9.92 -9.57 12.12
C ALA A 215 -8.66 -10.31 11.65
N GLY A 216 -8.07 -9.85 10.54
CA GLY A 216 -6.87 -10.43 9.96
C GLY A 216 -7.05 -11.82 9.33
N GLN A 217 -6.01 -12.63 9.40
CA GLN A 217 -5.97 -13.94 8.76
C GLN A 217 -7.11 -14.82 9.26
N GLN A 218 -7.82 -15.48 8.33
CA GLN A 218 -8.85 -16.45 8.66
C GLN A 218 -8.64 -17.72 7.85
N ILE A 219 -8.38 -18.83 8.56
CA ILE A 219 -8.19 -20.15 7.96
C ILE A 219 -9.34 -21.04 8.43
N PRO A 220 -9.96 -21.85 7.55
CA PRO A 220 -11.10 -22.70 7.93
C PRO A 220 -10.84 -23.61 9.13
N ASN A 221 -9.60 -24.07 9.34
CA ASN A 221 -9.24 -24.87 10.50
C ASN A 221 -9.33 -24.08 11.82
N LEU A 222 -8.89 -22.82 11.80
CA LEU A 222 -8.94 -21.94 12.97
C LEU A 222 -10.40 -21.63 13.35
N ILE A 223 -11.24 -21.32 12.36
CA ILE A 223 -12.68 -21.10 12.59
C ILE A 223 -13.35 -22.33 13.20
N LYS A 224 -12.98 -23.54 12.75
CA LYS A 224 -13.46 -24.79 13.36
C LYS A 224 -13.00 -24.93 14.82
N GLN A 225 -11.74 -24.59 15.12
CA GLN A 225 -11.24 -24.62 16.50
C GLN A 225 -12.00 -23.65 17.39
N PHE A 226 -12.25 -22.42 16.94
CA PHE A 226 -13.11 -21.47 17.67
C PHE A 226 -14.50 -22.05 17.95
N SER A 227 -15.12 -22.72 16.97
CA SER A 227 -16.47 -23.30 17.15
C SER A 227 -16.55 -24.43 18.19
N VAL A 228 -15.41 -25.01 18.61
CA VAL A 228 -15.35 -26.00 19.69
C VAL A 228 -15.47 -25.33 21.06
N HIS A 229 -14.97 -24.09 21.20
CA HIS A 229 -14.85 -23.40 22.47
C HIS A 229 -15.86 -22.27 22.66
N SER A 230 -16.44 -21.73 21.59
CA SER A 230 -17.35 -20.59 21.64
C SER A 230 -18.48 -20.67 20.62
N THR A 231 -19.54 -19.90 20.87
CA THR A 231 -20.63 -19.75 19.90
C THR A 231 -20.22 -18.74 18.85
N LEU A 232 -20.15 -19.20 17.60
CA LEU A 232 -19.82 -18.37 16.45
C LEU A 232 -21.07 -17.94 15.70
N GLU A 233 -21.10 -16.68 15.32
CA GLU A 233 -22.10 -16.09 14.45
C GLU A 233 -21.41 -15.50 13.23
N SER A 234 -21.81 -15.93 12.04
CA SER A 234 -21.30 -15.39 10.78
C SER A 234 -22.30 -14.40 10.21
N ILE A 235 -21.99 -13.10 10.28
CA ILE A 235 -22.85 -12.02 9.83
C ILE A 235 -22.38 -11.53 8.46
N PRO A 236 -23.23 -11.50 7.42
CA PRO A 236 -22.85 -10.93 6.13
C PRO A 236 -22.60 -9.42 6.25
N GLN A 237 -21.64 -8.92 5.46
CA GLN A 237 -21.44 -7.49 5.30
C GLN A 237 -22.65 -6.86 4.58
N PRO A 238 -22.94 -5.57 4.79
CA PRO A 238 -23.96 -4.87 4.02
C PRO A 238 -23.77 -5.09 2.51
N SER A 239 -24.87 -5.41 1.83
CA SER A 239 -24.89 -5.76 0.39
C SER A 239 -23.91 -6.88 -0.02
N TYR A 240 -23.48 -7.72 0.94
CA TYR A 240 -22.49 -8.79 0.75
C TYR A 240 -21.14 -8.31 0.18
N GLN A 241 -20.78 -7.04 0.37
CA GLN A 241 -19.58 -6.41 -0.21
C GLN A 241 -18.30 -6.63 0.62
N GLY A 242 -18.10 -7.82 1.15
CA GLY A 242 -16.92 -8.17 1.93
C GLY A 242 -17.03 -9.54 2.59
N PRO A 243 -15.94 -10.06 3.18
CA PRO A 243 -15.99 -11.29 3.95
C PRO A 243 -16.90 -11.14 5.16
N SER A 244 -17.63 -12.21 5.49
CA SER A 244 -18.54 -12.23 6.63
C SER A 244 -17.80 -11.85 7.93
N CYS A 245 -18.44 -11.04 8.77
CA CYS A 245 -17.96 -10.75 10.11
C CYS A 245 -18.23 -11.98 10.98
N VAL A 246 -17.17 -12.62 11.49
CA VAL A 246 -17.29 -13.74 12.42
C VAL A 246 -17.28 -13.18 13.84
N LYS A 247 -18.46 -13.09 14.44
CA LYS A 247 -18.64 -12.73 15.84
C LYS A 247 -18.49 -13.95 16.73
N ILE A 248 -17.86 -13.74 17.87
CA ILE A 248 -17.64 -14.71 18.92
C ILE A 248 -18.38 -14.21 20.15
N HIS A 249 -19.37 -15.00 20.58
CA HIS A 249 -20.09 -14.76 21.82
C HIS A 249 -19.32 -15.44 22.94
N ASN A 250 -18.70 -14.65 23.82
CA ASN A 250 -17.81 -15.15 24.85
C ASN A 250 -18.63 -15.73 26.02
N ASN A 251 -18.75 -17.06 26.07
CA ASN A 251 -19.19 -17.78 27.26
C ASN A 251 -18.02 -18.16 28.20
N LEU A 252 -16.78 -17.96 27.74
CA LEU A 252 -15.53 -18.28 28.43
C LEU A 252 -14.65 -17.03 28.52
N SER A 253 -13.67 -17.04 29.43
CA SER A 253 -12.65 -15.96 29.50
C SER A 253 -11.92 -15.84 28.16
N THR A 254 -11.79 -14.62 27.64
CA THR A 254 -10.99 -14.31 26.44
C THR A 254 -9.56 -14.82 26.53
N ASP A 255 -9.00 -14.85 27.74
CA ASP A 255 -7.62 -15.29 27.98
C ASP A 255 -7.42 -16.76 27.61
N PHE A 256 -8.45 -17.60 27.83
CA PHE A 256 -8.39 -19.01 27.44
C PHE A 256 -8.29 -19.18 25.92
N LEU A 257 -9.06 -18.39 25.16
CA LEU A 257 -9.04 -18.45 23.70
C LEU A 257 -7.69 -17.96 23.14
N VAL A 258 -7.12 -16.91 23.74
CA VAL A 258 -5.81 -16.36 23.38
C VAL A 258 -4.72 -17.41 23.56
N ASP A 259 -4.67 -18.08 24.71
CA ASP A 259 -3.64 -19.06 25.03
C ASP A 259 -3.76 -20.35 24.19
N GLU A 260 -4.98 -20.90 24.06
CA GLU A 260 -5.21 -22.17 23.38
C GLU A 260 -5.08 -22.04 21.85
N LEU A 261 -5.59 -20.94 21.27
CA LEU A 261 -5.63 -20.74 19.83
C LEU A 261 -4.48 -19.88 19.29
N GLN A 262 -3.61 -19.38 20.18
CA GLN A 262 -2.46 -18.54 19.84
C GLN A 262 -2.88 -17.30 19.03
N VAL A 263 -4.00 -16.68 19.42
CA VAL A 263 -4.54 -15.46 18.78
C VAL A 263 -4.34 -14.26 19.70
N GLU A 264 -4.14 -13.08 19.13
CA GLU A 264 -4.02 -11.86 19.93
C GLU A 264 -5.39 -11.28 20.27
N HIS A 265 -5.58 -10.82 21.50
CA HIS A 265 -6.73 -10.01 21.90
C HIS A 265 -6.30 -8.54 22.05
N VAL A 266 -6.80 -7.67 21.18
CA VAL A 266 -6.42 -6.25 21.15
C VAL A 266 -7.38 -5.35 21.94
N GLY A 267 -8.46 -5.92 22.49
CA GLY A 267 -9.52 -5.14 23.14
C GLY A 267 -10.26 -4.23 22.16
N ILE A 268 -10.63 -3.03 22.62
CA ILE A 268 -11.42 -2.06 21.85
C ILE A 268 -10.51 -1.31 20.85
N ALA A 269 -10.15 -1.98 19.76
CA ALA A 269 -9.21 -1.46 18.76
C ALA A 269 -9.67 -0.14 18.12
N SER A 270 -10.98 0.05 17.94
CA SER A 270 -11.55 1.28 17.36
C SER A 270 -11.21 2.53 18.16
N VAL A 271 -11.43 2.51 19.47
CA VAL A 271 -11.13 3.62 20.38
C VAL A 271 -9.62 3.80 20.55
N GLN A 272 -8.87 2.70 20.69
CA GLN A 272 -7.40 2.77 20.76
C GLN A 272 -6.80 3.41 19.51
N LEU A 273 -7.26 3.00 18.33
CA LEU A 273 -6.84 3.59 17.06
C LEU A 273 -7.22 5.07 17.01
N ALA A 274 -8.47 5.42 17.31
CA ALA A 274 -8.93 6.81 17.31
C ALA A 274 -8.06 7.71 18.18
N ARG A 275 -7.68 7.28 19.39
CA ARG A 275 -6.78 8.03 20.28
C ARG A 275 -5.40 8.31 19.65
N LEU A 276 -4.87 7.36 18.88
CA LEU A 276 -3.56 7.45 18.21
C LEU A 276 -3.58 8.25 16.91
N LEU A 277 -4.75 8.37 16.26
CA LEU A 277 -4.85 9.12 15.01
C LEU A 277 -4.52 10.61 15.25
N PRO A 278 -3.79 11.26 14.34
CA PRO A 278 -3.56 12.69 14.41
C PRO A 278 -4.86 13.48 14.16
N ASP A 279 -4.84 14.77 14.48
CA ASP A 279 -5.83 15.73 13.96
C ASP A 279 -5.65 15.92 12.44
N LEU A 280 -6.53 16.68 11.81
CA LEU A 280 -6.54 16.86 10.35
C LEU A 280 -5.21 17.43 9.82
N GLU A 281 -4.66 18.44 10.50
CA GLU A 281 -3.38 19.05 10.13
C GLU A 281 -2.20 18.09 10.32
N GLY A 282 -2.19 17.34 11.42
CA GLY A 282 -1.19 16.31 11.69
C GLY A 282 -1.27 15.16 10.68
N TRP A 283 -2.48 14.77 10.26
CA TRP A 283 -2.67 13.78 9.20
C TRP A 283 -2.14 14.30 7.86
N LYS A 284 -2.48 15.53 7.48
CA LYS A 284 -1.93 16.19 6.27
C LYS A 284 -0.40 16.23 6.31
N ALA A 285 0.20 16.44 7.48
CA ALA A 285 1.65 16.49 7.65
C ALA A 285 2.36 15.13 7.44
N ILE A 286 1.70 14.01 7.73
CA ILE A 286 2.25 12.65 7.55
C ILE A 286 1.95 12.04 6.17
N LEU A 287 1.14 12.70 5.34
CA LEU A 287 0.91 12.24 3.96
C LEU A 287 2.23 12.19 3.18
N THR A 288 2.32 11.20 2.27
CA THR A 288 3.53 11.02 1.47
C THR A 288 3.70 12.21 0.54
N SER A 289 4.79 12.95 0.71
CA SER A 289 5.13 14.04 -0.18
C SER A 289 5.76 13.50 -1.47
N ILE A 290 5.33 14.04 -2.61
CA ILE A 290 5.96 13.77 -3.89
C ILE A 290 6.79 14.98 -4.29
N ASP A 291 8.10 14.83 -4.19
CA ASP A 291 9.04 15.87 -4.56
C ASP A 291 9.15 16.00 -6.09
N ARG A 292 9.29 17.24 -6.57
CA ARG A 292 9.75 17.58 -7.93
C ARG A 292 8.88 16.98 -9.05
N ILE A 293 7.56 17.06 -8.92
CA ILE A 293 6.67 16.80 -10.06
C ILE A 293 6.80 17.97 -11.03
N SER A 294 7.39 17.72 -12.21
CA SER A 294 7.33 18.66 -13.33
C SER A 294 5.93 18.58 -13.95
N THR A 295 5.19 19.68 -13.85
CA THR A 295 3.79 19.74 -14.29
C THR A 295 3.64 20.09 -15.78
N THR A 296 4.73 20.47 -16.44
CA THR A 296 4.78 20.97 -17.83
C THR A 296 4.19 20.01 -18.88
N HIS A 297 4.13 18.71 -18.59
CA HIS A 297 3.65 17.69 -19.52
C HIS A 297 2.32 17.04 -19.10
N TYR A 298 1.61 17.65 -18.15
CA TYR A 298 0.32 17.18 -17.67
C TYR A 298 -0.79 18.12 -18.11
N ASN A 299 -1.93 17.53 -18.46
CA ASN A 299 -3.20 18.23 -18.34
C ASN A 299 -3.59 18.26 -16.86
N ILE A 300 -3.94 19.44 -16.36
CA ILE A 300 -4.18 19.68 -14.95
C ILE A 300 -5.63 20.07 -14.76
N GLU A 301 -6.32 19.30 -13.93
CA GLU A 301 -7.68 19.59 -13.52
C GLU A 301 -7.72 19.76 -12.00
N VAL A 302 -8.59 20.63 -11.52
CA VAL A 302 -8.81 20.89 -10.09
C VAL A 302 -10.20 20.40 -9.68
N TRP A 303 -10.29 19.83 -8.49
CA TRP A 303 -11.54 19.41 -7.88
C TRP A 303 -12.30 20.64 -7.39
N ASN A 304 -13.51 20.87 -7.91
CA ASN A 304 -14.35 22.01 -7.53
C ASN A 304 -15.41 21.67 -6.48
N GLY A 305 -15.28 20.53 -5.81
CA GLY A 305 -16.25 20.03 -4.84
C GLY A 305 -17.25 19.02 -5.40
N ASN A 306 -17.36 18.87 -6.72
CA ASN A 306 -18.24 17.88 -7.35
C ASN A 306 -17.55 17.09 -8.47
N ARG A 307 -16.72 17.75 -9.27
CA ARG A 307 -15.98 17.12 -10.36
C ARG A 307 -14.64 17.80 -10.58
N PHE A 308 -13.76 17.12 -11.29
CA PHE A 308 -12.59 17.75 -11.88
C PHE A 308 -13.00 18.64 -13.05
N SER A 309 -12.40 19.83 -13.11
CA SER A 309 -12.52 20.78 -14.21
C SER A 309 -11.15 21.32 -14.59
N SER A 310 -10.96 21.73 -15.86
CA SER A 310 -9.72 22.36 -16.35
C SER A 310 -9.25 23.44 -15.38
N CYS A 311 -7.97 23.43 -15.06
CA CYS A 311 -7.36 24.43 -14.19
C CYS A 311 -6.47 25.37 -15.00
N ASP A 312 -6.99 26.57 -15.28
CA ASP A 312 -6.26 27.58 -16.04
C ASP A 312 -5.44 28.53 -15.13
N THR A 313 -5.67 28.45 -13.81
CA THR A 313 -5.01 29.29 -12.81
C THR A 313 -3.70 28.71 -12.29
N PHE A 314 -3.49 27.40 -12.47
CA PHE A 314 -2.29 26.73 -11.99
C PHE A 314 -1.11 26.93 -12.96
N TYR A 315 0.07 27.27 -12.43
CA TYR A 315 1.30 27.28 -13.20
C TYR A 315 2.53 27.02 -12.32
N GLU A 316 3.59 26.50 -12.94
CA GLU A 316 4.90 26.29 -12.30
C GLU A 316 5.91 27.32 -12.82
N ARG A 317 6.59 28.04 -11.92
CA ARG A 317 7.65 28.98 -12.29
C ARG A 317 8.79 28.90 -11.30
N ASN A 318 10.02 28.71 -11.80
CA ASN A 318 11.24 28.62 -10.99
C ASN A 318 11.17 27.53 -9.89
N GLY A 319 10.50 26.40 -10.18
CA GLY A 319 10.33 25.30 -9.22
C GLY A 319 9.33 25.59 -8.08
N GLN A 320 8.54 26.66 -8.19
CA GLN A 320 7.44 26.97 -7.30
C GLN A 320 6.10 26.75 -8.00
N TYR A 321 5.11 26.31 -7.22
CA TYR A 321 3.75 26.06 -7.66
C TYR A 321 2.85 27.23 -7.29
N PHE A 322 2.16 27.77 -8.30
CA PHE A 322 1.17 28.83 -8.16
C PHE A 322 -0.20 28.25 -8.49
N GLY A 323 -1.15 28.39 -7.58
CA GLY A 323 -2.47 27.77 -7.60
C GLY A 323 -2.99 27.68 -6.15
N ASP A 324 -4.26 27.37 -5.95
CA ASP A 324 -4.82 27.25 -4.59
C ASP A 324 -4.50 25.88 -3.98
N SER A 325 -4.50 25.78 -2.65
CA SER A 325 -4.50 24.46 -2.02
C SER A 325 -5.75 23.69 -2.44
N GLY A 326 -5.60 22.39 -2.73
CA GLY A 326 -6.73 21.60 -3.18
C GLY A 326 -6.33 20.30 -3.85
N MET A 327 -7.33 19.55 -4.30
CA MET A 327 -7.16 18.27 -4.95
C MET A 327 -7.07 18.45 -6.47
N TYR A 328 -6.00 17.96 -7.07
CA TYR A 328 -5.70 18.07 -8.49
C TYR A 328 -5.57 16.69 -9.14
N ARG A 329 -6.00 16.60 -10.40
CA ARG A 329 -5.78 15.45 -11.26
C ARG A 329 -4.79 15.83 -12.36
N LEU A 330 -3.68 15.10 -12.40
CA LEU A 330 -2.63 15.27 -13.38
C LEU A 330 -2.72 14.11 -14.38
N THR A 331 -3.05 14.42 -15.63
CA THR A 331 -3.20 13.44 -16.70
C THR A 331 -2.14 13.63 -17.78
N ARG A 332 -1.43 12.57 -18.15
CA ARG A 332 -0.40 12.58 -19.20
C ARG A 332 -0.58 11.39 -20.14
N GLY A 333 -0.40 11.61 -21.44
CA GLY A 333 -0.48 10.56 -22.46
C GLY A 333 -1.51 10.86 -23.54
N LYS A 334 -1.59 9.95 -24.52
CA LYS A 334 -2.61 9.94 -25.59
C LYS A 334 -3.43 8.65 -25.47
N GLU A 335 -4.60 8.62 -26.11
CA GLU A 335 -5.58 7.51 -26.08
C GLU A 335 -4.91 6.12 -26.06
N GLY A 336 -5.33 5.28 -25.09
CA GLY A 336 -4.81 3.92 -24.88
C GLY A 336 -3.59 3.81 -23.95
N ASN A 337 -2.92 4.92 -23.61
CA ASN A 337 -1.80 4.92 -22.65
C ASN A 337 -1.82 6.21 -21.80
N THR A 338 -2.93 6.43 -21.10
CA THR A 338 -3.15 7.58 -20.22
C THR A 338 -2.69 7.25 -18.80
N TYR A 339 -1.68 7.98 -18.33
CA TYR A 339 -1.27 8.00 -16.94
C TYR A 339 -2.06 9.10 -16.22
N GLN A 340 -2.71 8.73 -15.13
CA GLN A 340 -3.48 9.64 -14.29
C GLN A 340 -3.02 9.47 -12.84
N ILE A 341 -2.73 10.58 -12.17
CA ILE A 341 -2.45 10.62 -10.74
C ILE A 341 -3.31 11.70 -10.10
N VAL A 342 -3.77 11.44 -8.88
CA VAL A 342 -4.56 12.40 -8.11
C VAL A 342 -3.81 12.76 -6.85
N LEU A 343 -3.63 14.05 -6.62
CA LEU A 343 -2.76 14.60 -5.58
C LEU A 343 -3.44 15.78 -4.91
N TYR A 344 -3.00 16.11 -3.70
CA TYR A 344 -3.35 17.35 -3.05
C TYR A 344 -2.18 18.32 -3.11
N LEU A 345 -2.41 19.55 -3.56
CA LEU A 345 -1.43 20.62 -3.49
C LEU A 345 -1.54 21.29 -2.12
N ASP A 346 -0.49 21.18 -1.32
CA ASP A 346 -0.33 21.98 -0.11
C ASP A 346 0.46 23.24 -0.50
N GLN A 347 -0.28 24.26 -0.97
CA GLN A 347 0.30 25.48 -1.54
C GLN A 347 1.21 26.22 -0.54
N PRO A 348 0.82 26.44 0.73
CA PRO A 348 1.67 27.14 1.69
C PRO A 348 3.03 26.47 1.88
N ASN A 349 3.07 25.13 1.85
CA ASN A 349 4.30 24.34 2.01
C ASN A 349 4.96 23.93 0.68
N GLN A 350 4.42 24.36 -0.46
CA GLN A 350 4.95 24.12 -1.81
C GLN A 350 5.21 22.63 -2.11
N ARG A 351 4.30 21.75 -1.71
CA ARG A 351 4.45 20.30 -1.88
C ARG A 351 3.20 19.62 -2.40
N TRP A 352 3.42 18.56 -3.16
CA TRP A 352 2.36 17.63 -3.55
C TRP A 352 2.25 16.53 -2.51
N LEU A 353 1.04 16.26 -2.06
CA LEU A 353 0.71 15.22 -1.10
C LEU A 353 -0.07 14.11 -1.79
N ARG A 354 0.27 12.88 -1.43
CA ARG A 354 -0.38 11.67 -1.88
C ARG A 354 -1.13 11.02 -0.72
N GLY A 355 -2.34 10.55 -0.99
CA GLY A 355 -3.23 9.92 -0.01
C GLY A 355 -4.39 9.23 -0.71
N ASP A 356 -5.26 8.58 0.08
CA ASP A 356 -6.44 7.94 -0.48
C ASP A 356 -7.44 8.97 -1.02
N TRP A 357 -8.20 8.59 -2.05
CA TRP A 357 -9.14 9.47 -2.74
C TRP A 357 -10.06 10.25 -1.78
N TYR A 358 -10.69 9.57 -0.82
CA TYR A 358 -11.61 10.20 0.13
C TYR A 358 -10.89 11.16 1.06
N GLY A 359 -9.68 10.80 1.50
CA GLY A 359 -8.82 11.69 2.25
C GLY A 359 -8.47 12.97 1.49
N LEU A 360 -7.95 12.87 0.26
CA LEU A 360 -7.57 14.05 -0.53
C LEU A 360 -8.79 14.94 -0.82
N ARG A 361 -9.96 14.33 -1.02
CA ARG A 361 -11.22 15.05 -1.19
C ARG A 361 -11.64 15.76 0.11
N PHE A 362 -11.48 15.11 1.26
CA PHE A 362 -11.76 15.71 2.57
C PHE A 362 -10.90 16.97 2.79
N LEU A 363 -9.59 16.90 2.52
CA LEU A 363 -8.70 18.08 2.58
C LEU A 363 -9.09 19.18 1.59
N ALA A 364 -9.60 18.83 0.41
CA ALA A 364 -10.06 19.81 -0.56
C ALA A 364 -11.29 20.57 -0.06
N TYR A 365 -12.24 19.87 0.58
CA TYR A 365 -13.41 20.49 1.19
C TYR A 365 -13.04 21.38 2.39
N ASP A 366 -12.16 20.90 3.25
CA ASP A 366 -11.62 21.68 4.36
C ASP A 366 -10.95 22.98 3.87
N SER A 367 -10.12 22.89 2.82
CA SER A 367 -9.41 24.07 2.27
C SER A 367 -10.32 25.15 1.67
N ILE A 368 -11.57 24.82 1.33
CA ILE A 368 -12.56 25.80 0.86
C ILE A 368 -13.52 26.25 1.98
N GLY A 369 -13.26 25.86 3.23
CA GLY A 369 -14.06 26.21 4.40
C GLY A 369 -15.43 25.55 4.41
N ARG A 370 -15.55 24.31 3.90
CA ARG A 370 -16.80 23.55 3.98
C ARG A 370 -16.97 23.00 5.39
N ASP A 371 -18.09 23.33 6.02
CA ASP A 371 -18.49 22.72 7.28
C ASP A 371 -18.99 21.29 7.03
N PHE A 372 -18.60 20.36 7.91
CA PHE A 372 -19.07 18.97 7.90
C PHE A 372 -20.06 18.76 9.05
N GLU A 373 -21.19 18.10 8.74
CA GLU A 373 -22.20 17.73 9.74
C GLU A 373 -22.51 16.24 9.64
N ILE A 374 -22.41 15.54 10.77
CA ILE A 374 -22.81 14.14 10.91
C ILE A 374 -23.97 14.01 11.88
N THR A 375 -24.65 12.87 11.82
CA THR A 375 -25.74 12.55 12.75
C THR A 375 -25.37 11.34 13.58
N TYR A 376 -25.54 11.42 14.89
CA TYR A 376 -25.32 10.30 15.81
C TYR A 376 -26.59 10.01 16.60
N ASP A 377 -26.99 8.74 16.60
CA ASP A 377 -28.09 8.21 17.42
C ASP A 377 -27.49 7.38 18.57
N SER A 378 -27.54 7.95 19.77
CA SER A 378 -27.02 7.32 21.00
C SER A 378 -27.87 6.15 21.48
N SER A 379 -29.13 6.05 21.04
CA SER A 379 -30.02 4.94 21.43
C SER A 379 -29.72 3.66 20.66
N THR A 380 -29.31 3.80 19.39
CA THR A 380 -28.96 2.67 18.50
C THR A 380 -27.46 2.49 18.31
N ASN A 381 -26.64 3.44 18.79
CA ASN A 381 -25.20 3.52 18.52
C ASN A 381 -24.89 3.55 17.01
N ASP A 382 -25.71 4.27 16.26
CA ASP A 382 -25.57 4.42 14.82
C ASP A 382 -25.03 5.81 14.48
N LEU A 383 -24.00 5.84 13.64
CA LEU A 383 -23.42 7.05 13.08
C LEU A 383 -23.76 7.15 11.60
N LEU A 384 -24.32 8.30 11.19
CA LEU A 384 -24.63 8.60 9.81
C LEU A 384 -23.66 9.66 9.29
N ILE A 385 -23.00 9.36 8.17
CA ILE A 385 -22.08 10.26 7.46
C ILE A 385 -22.59 10.47 6.04
N PRO A 386 -22.66 11.72 5.52
CA PRO A 386 -23.00 11.94 4.12
C PRO A 386 -22.01 11.24 3.19
N LEU A 387 -22.51 10.62 2.12
CA LEU A 387 -21.72 9.85 1.17
C LEU A 387 -20.63 10.71 0.49
N ASP A 388 -20.96 11.96 0.19
CA ASP A 388 -20.04 12.94 -0.38
C ASP A 388 -19.03 13.49 0.63
N GLU A 389 -19.22 13.23 1.93
CA GLU A 389 -18.36 13.65 3.04
C GLU A 389 -17.68 12.47 3.73
N ARG A 390 -17.65 11.30 3.08
CA ARG A 390 -16.95 10.10 3.59
C ARG A 390 -15.52 10.41 4.00
N TRP A 391 -15.15 9.96 5.18
CA TRP A 391 -13.90 10.29 5.87
C TRP A 391 -12.66 9.64 5.24
N PRO A 392 -11.45 10.15 5.53
CA PRO A 392 -10.21 9.51 5.11
C PRO A 392 -10.09 8.08 5.65
N LEU A 393 -9.39 7.21 4.90
CA LEU A 393 -9.32 5.77 5.17
C LEU A 393 -8.98 5.41 6.63
N LEU A 394 -8.03 6.13 7.24
CA LEU A 394 -7.56 5.85 8.60
C LEU A 394 -8.64 6.08 9.67
N TYR A 395 -9.44 7.15 9.51
CA TYR A 395 -10.52 7.49 10.43
C TYR A 395 -11.74 6.59 10.20
N GLU A 396 -12.07 6.30 8.93
CA GLU A 396 -13.15 5.37 8.61
C GLU A 396 -12.82 3.95 9.11
N ARG A 397 -11.56 3.53 9.07
CA ARG A 397 -11.14 2.23 9.61
C ARG A 397 -11.45 2.12 11.10
N ALA A 398 -11.28 3.18 11.89
CA ALA A 398 -11.65 3.17 13.30
C ALA A 398 -13.17 2.93 13.49
N LEU A 399 -14.01 3.50 12.63
CA LEU A 399 -15.46 3.24 12.63
C LEU A 399 -15.79 1.80 12.26
N VAL A 400 -15.17 1.25 11.20
CA VAL A 400 -15.41 -0.12 10.75
C VAL A 400 -14.95 -1.15 11.79
N LEU A 401 -13.81 -0.91 12.43
CA LEU A 401 -13.29 -1.77 13.51
C LEU A 401 -14.11 -1.69 14.81
N ALA A 402 -15.08 -0.79 14.93
CA ALA A 402 -15.96 -0.76 16.10
C ALA A 402 -16.95 -1.94 16.11
N SER A 403 -17.31 -2.47 14.94
CA SER A 403 -18.25 -3.59 14.80
C SER A 403 -17.78 -4.71 13.87
N GLY A 404 -16.65 -4.54 13.18
CA GLY A 404 -16.18 -5.46 12.14
C GLY A 404 -17.06 -5.44 10.89
N ARG A 405 -17.82 -4.34 10.69
CA ARG A 405 -18.78 -4.20 9.59
C ARG A 405 -18.50 -2.97 8.74
N LEU A 406 -18.57 -3.15 7.42
CA LEU A 406 -18.58 -2.05 6.47
C LEU A 406 -19.84 -1.17 6.66
N PRO A 407 -19.82 0.11 6.25
CA PRO A 407 -21.01 0.94 6.31
C PRO A 407 -22.14 0.38 5.42
N GLY A 408 -23.36 0.40 5.94
CA GLY A 408 -24.56 0.15 5.16
C GLY A 408 -25.09 1.42 4.50
N ARG A 409 -26.06 1.27 3.60
CA ARG A 409 -26.88 2.40 3.12
C ARG A 409 -27.99 2.69 4.14
N HIS A 410 -28.15 3.95 4.50
CA HIS A 410 -29.33 4.41 5.24
C HIS A 410 -30.55 4.44 4.31
N GLU A 411 -31.77 4.58 4.87
CA GLU A 411 -33.01 4.77 4.08
C GLU A 411 -32.91 5.94 3.10
N ASN A 412 -32.19 6.99 3.51
CA ASN A 412 -31.72 8.02 2.59
C ASN A 412 -30.37 7.58 1.99
N PRO A 413 -30.29 7.26 0.69
CA PRO A 413 -29.10 6.69 0.06
C PRO A 413 -27.89 7.64 0.04
N ARG A 414 -28.11 8.93 0.34
CA ARG A 414 -27.05 9.93 0.51
C ARG A 414 -26.27 9.76 1.82
N TRP A 415 -26.71 8.88 2.72
CA TRP A 415 -26.06 8.65 4.00
C TRP A 415 -25.50 7.23 4.09
N LEU A 416 -24.28 7.15 4.58
CA LEU A 416 -23.64 5.91 5.04
C LEU A 416 -23.98 5.70 6.51
N LYS A 417 -24.39 4.49 6.87
CA LYS A 417 -24.71 4.09 8.23
C LYS A 417 -23.63 3.17 8.79
N TYR A 418 -22.98 3.62 9.85
CA TYR A 418 -22.04 2.83 10.65
C TYR A 418 -22.73 2.43 11.95
N SER A 419 -22.69 1.15 12.30
CA SER A 419 -23.35 0.62 13.49
C SER A 419 -22.34 0.16 14.54
N GLY A 420 -22.76 0.18 15.80
CA GLY A 420 -21.91 -0.21 16.94
C GLY A 420 -20.88 0.85 17.29
N ILE A 421 -21.19 2.13 17.04
CA ILE A 421 -20.29 3.25 17.28
C ILE A 421 -20.58 3.83 18.67
N SER A 422 -19.63 3.69 19.59
CA SER A 422 -19.72 4.28 20.94
C SER A 422 -19.60 5.80 20.89
N SER A 423 -20.23 6.51 21.82
CA SER A 423 -20.16 7.97 21.95
C SER A 423 -18.72 8.49 22.08
N GLU A 424 -17.87 7.79 22.86
CA GLU A 424 -16.45 8.12 22.98
C GLU A 424 -15.73 8.12 21.62
N LEU A 425 -16.00 7.11 20.79
CA LEU A 425 -15.38 6.99 19.47
C LEU A 425 -15.81 8.14 18.55
N VAL A 426 -17.10 8.49 18.56
CA VAL A 426 -17.62 9.63 17.79
C VAL A 426 -16.89 10.90 18.21
N GLN A 427 -16.88 11.20 19.52
CA GLN A 427 -16.25 12.40 20.06
C GLN A 427 -14.77 12.51 19.67
N LEU A 428 -14.00 11.44 19.84
CA LEU A 428 -12.57 11.44 19.50
C LEU A 428 -12.33 11.73 18.02
N LEU A 429 -13.12 11.15 17.12
CA LEU A 429 -12.92 11.30 15.67
C LEU A 429 -13.41 12.67 15.20
N THR A 430 -14.50 13.19 15.74
CA THR A 430 -15.04 14.50 15.36
C THR A 430 -14.17 15.64 15.84
N GLU A 431 -13.58 15.55 17.03
CA GLU A 431 -12.60 16.52 17.52
C GLU A 431 -11.36 16.55 16.62
N LYS A 432 -10.92 15.41 16.08
CA LYS A 432 -9.74 15.33 15.21
C LYS A 432 -9.98 15.84 13.79
N LEU A 433 -11.19 15.62 13.27
CA LEU A 433 -11.57 16.00 11.92
C LEU A 433 -12.27 17.36 11.83
N ASP A 434 -12.50 18.02 12.98
CA ASP A 434 -13.27 19.27 13.09
C ASP A 434 -14.68 19.17 12.46
N VAL A 435 -15.40 18.10 12.82
CA VAL A 435 -16.74 17.79 12.28
C VAL A 435 -17.80 18.04 13.35
N SER A 436 -18.89 18.71 12.97
CA SER A 436 -20.02 18.95 13.87
C SER A 436 -20.92 17.72 14.02
N ILE A 437 -21.41 17.48 15.24
CA ILE A 437 -22.33 16.37 15.56
C ILE A 437 -23.72 16.92 15.81
N ARG A 438 -24.70 16.33 15.12
CA ARG A 438 -26.12 16.44 15.45
C ARG A 438 -26.59 15.18 16.16
N GLU A 439 -26.92 15.30 17.45
CA GLU A 439 -27.45 14.18 18.23
C GLU A 439 -28.96 14.03 18.02
N ILE A 440 -29.40 12.78 17.81
CA ILE A 440 -30.81 12.41 17.81
C ILE A 440 -31.13 11.74 19.15
N TYR A 441 -32.10 12.32 19.86
CA TYR A 441 -32.68 11.74 21.06
C TYR A 441 -34.10 11.26 20.72
N HIS A 442 -34.32 9.94 20.74
CA HIS A 442 -35.67 9.40 20.72
C HIS A 442 -36.26 9.56 22.13
N ALA A 443 -37.21 10.50 22.26
CA ALA A 443 -37.91 10.81 23.50
C ALA A 443 -38.94 9.75 23.90
#